data_AF-A0A9Q1G7Q7-F1
#
_entry.id   AF-A0A9Q1G7Q7-F1
#
_cell.length_a   1.000
_cell.length_b   1.000
_cell.length_c   1.000
_cell.angle_alpha   90.00
_cell.angle_beta   90.00
_cell.angle_gamma   90.00
#
_symmetry.space_group_name_H-M   'P 1'
#
loop_
_entity.id
_entity.type
_entity.pdbx_description
1 polymer ?
#
loop_
_entity_poly.entity_id
_entity_poly.type
_entity_poly.pdbx_seq_one_letter_code
_entity_poly.pdbx_strand_id
1 'polypeptide(L)' 'MESLVASNTKFSLDLFKNITEKKKTDNIFYSPISISSALAMVYMGARGNTASQMSEERATVVWEKELSRQDCPSH' A
#
# COMPACT_ATOMS: atom_id res chain seq x y z
N MET A 1 -10.94 8.57 -8.00
CA MET A 1 -9.76 9.16 -7.35
C MET A 1 -9.95 9.26 -5.84
N GLU A 2 -11.16 9.55 -5.35
CA GLU A 2 -11.46 9.64 -3.91
C GLU A 2 -11.16 8.37 -3.11
N SER A 3 -11.49 7.18 -3.65
CA SER A 3 -11.14 5.90 -3.01
C SER A 3 -9.63 5.72 -2.81
N LEU A 4 -8.81 6.16 -3.77
CA LEU A 4 -7.35 6.13 -3.67
C LEU A 4 -6.84 7.06 -2.55
N VAL A 5 -7.37 8.27 -2.49
CA VAL A 5 -7.03 9.22 -1.42
C VAL A 5 -7.43 8.64 -0.06
N ALA A 6 -8.64 8.11 0.09
CA ALA A 6 -9.12 7.52 1.33
C ALA A 6 -8.26 6.33 1.79
N SER A 7 -7.85 5.45 0.88
CA SER A 7 -6.97 4.32 1.19
C SER A 7 -5.57 4.76 1.62
N ASN A 8 -4.96 5.72 0.91
CA ASN A 8 -3.64 6.26 1.30
C ASN A 8 -3.70 7.00 2.64
N THR A 9 -4.77 7.76 2.90
CA THR A 9 -4.99 8.40 4.20
C THR A 9 -5.15 7.36 5.31
N LYS A 10 -5.93 6.30 5.08
CA LYS A 10 -6.11 5.22 6.05
C LYS A 10 -4.78 4.52 6.35
N PHE A 11 -4.04 4.12 5.33
CA PHE A 11 -2.70 3.54 5.47
C PHE A 11 -1.77 4.46 6.26
N SER A 12 -1.75 5.75 5.93
CA SER A 12 -0.95 6.74 6.65
C SER A 12 -1.29 6.79 8.14
N LEU A 13 -2.58 6.85 8.49
CA LEU A 13 -3.03 6.90 9.89
C LEU A 13 -2.71 5.61 10.64
N ASP A 14 -2.91 4.46 10.01
CA ASP A 14 -2.63 3.15 10.60
C ASP A 14 -1.11 2.98 10.82
N LEU A 15 -0.27 3.42 9.88
CA LEU A 15 1.19 3.45 10.03
C LEU A 15 1.65 4.43 11.12
N PHE A 16 1.08 5.64 11.16
CA PHE A 16 1.42 6.64 12.19
C PHE A 16 1.16 6.10 13.59
N LYS A 17 -0.01 5.49 13.81
CA LYS A 17 -0.37 4.86 15.09
C LYS A 17 0.67 3.82 15.50
N ASN A 18 1.01 2.89 14.60
CA ASN A 18 2.03 1.87 14.84
C ASN A 18 3.41 2.45 15.21
N ILE A 19 3.81 3.56 14.59
CA ILE A 19 5.08 4.23 14.91
C ILE A 19 4.98 4.91 16.28
N THR A 20 3.90 5.65 16.55
CA THR A 20 3.69 6.39 17.80
C THR A 20 3.57 5.48 19.02
N GLU A 21 3.00 4.27 18.87
CA GLU A 21 2.94 3.27 19.94
C GLU A 21 4.33 2.93 20.49
N LYS A 22 5.33 2.91 19.60
CA LYS A 22 6.73 2.62 19.94
C LYS A 22 7.53 3.88 20.32
N LYS A 23 7.08 5.07 19.91
CA LYS A 23 7.81 6.34 20.05
C LYS A 23 6.89 7.49 20.47
N LYS A 24 6.35 7.42 21.69
CA LYS A 24 5.29 8.33 22.17
C LYS A 24 5.71 9.79 22.31
N THR A 25 7.00 10.07 22.46
CA THR A 25 7.55 11.40 22.76
C THR A 25 8.44 11.96 21.66
N ASP A 26 8.71 11.19 20.62
CA ASP A 26 9.63 11.58 19.56
C ASP A 26 8.89 12.30 18.44
N ASN A 27 9.57 13.22 17.77
CA ASN A 27 9.07 13.80 16.53
C ASN A 27 9.03 12.73 15.43
N ILE A 28 7.85 12.51 14.85
CA ILE A 28 7.65 11.56 13.76
C ILE A 28 7.41 12.32 12.47
N PHE A 29 8.29 12.11 11.48
CA PHE A 29 8.18 12.69 10.15
C PHE A 29 8.46 11.63 9.10
N TYR A 30 7.54 11.44 8.16
CA TYR A 30 7.65 10.46 7.07
C TYR A 30 6.77 10.88 5.88
N SER A 31 6.99 10.26 4.72
CA SER A 31 6.19 10.48 3.51
C SER A 31 5.30 9.27 3.23
N PRO A 32 3.98 9.34 3.50
CA PRO A 32 3.08 8.20 3.33
C PRO A 32 3.02 7.72 1.88
N ILE A 33 2.89 8.66 0.93
CA ILE A 33 2.79 8.34 -0.50
C ILE A 33 4.05 7.66 -1.01
N SER A 34 5.24 8.12 -0.59
CA SER A 34 6.50 7.50 -1.01
C SER A 34 6.60 6.04 -0.57
N ILE A 35 6.13 5.73 0.65
CA ILE A 35 6.13 4.36 1.17
C ILE A 35 5.11 3.51 0.40
N SER A 36 3.88 4.01 0.21
CA SER A 36 2.86 3.31 -0.56
C SER A 36 3.31 3.02 -2.00
N SER A 37 3.98 3.97 -2.66
CA SER A 37 4.55 3.76 -4.01
C SER A 37 5.66 2.72 -4.03
N ALA A 38 6.54 2.70 -3.04
CA ALA A 38 7.58 1.68 -2.93
C ALA A 38 6.97 0.29 -2.70
N LEU A 39 5.99 0.16 -1.79
CA LEU A 39 5.29 -1.10 -1.52
C LEU A 39 4.52 -1.61 -2.73
N ALA A 40 3.90 -0.71 -3.51
CA ALA A 40 3.29 -1.03 -4.78
C ALA A 40 4.28 -1.65 -5.78
N MET A 41 5.48 -1.07 -5.91
CA MET A 41 6.53 -1.62 -6.79
C MET A 41 7.01 -2.99 -6.32
N VAL A 42 7.15 -3.19 -5.01
CA VAL A 42 7.53 -4.49 -4.45
C VAL A 42 6.42 -5.53 -4.67
N TYR A 43 5.15 -5.13 -4.52
CA TYR A 43 4.00 -5.99 -4.76
C TYR A 43 3.98 -6.53 -6.20
N MET A 44 4.32 -5.72 -7.20
CA MET A 44 4.39 -6.16 -8.60
C MET A 44 5.41 -7.29 -8.83
N GLY A 45 6.43 -7.40 -7.98
CA GLY A 45 7.41 -8.51 -8.01
C GLY A 45 7.07 -9.68 -7.09
N ALA A 46 6.08 -9.54 -6.20
CA ALA A 46 5.72 -10.56 -5.23
C ALA A 46 4.87 -11.68 -5.85
N ARG A 47 4.93 -12.89 -5.26
CA ARG A 47 4.13 -14.05 -5.69
C ARG A 47 3.58 -14.81 -4.48
N GLY A 48 2.55 -15.63 -4.72
CA GLY A 48 1.95 -16.49 -3.71
C GLY A 48 1.51 -15.72 -2.46
N ASN A 49 1.78 -16.28 -1.28
CA ASN A 49 1.37 -15.71 0.00
C ASN A 49 1.90 -14.28 0.24
N THR A 50 3.09 -13.96 -0.27
CA THR A 50 3.66 -12.61 -0.12
C THR A 50 2.83 -11.57 -0.87
N ALA A 51 2.40 -11.88 -2.10
CA ALA A 51 1.52 -10.99 -2.84
C ALA A 51 0.16 -10.86 -2.14
N SER A 52 -0.42 -11.95 -1.65
CA SER A 52 -1.71 -11.91 -0.93
C SER A 52 -1.67 -11.00 0.29
N GLN A 53 -0.66 -11.17 1.17
CA GLN A 53 -0.52 -10.33 2.37
C GLN A 53 -0.29 -8.85 2.03
N MET A 54 0.50 -8.56 1.00
CA MET A 54 0.73 -7.19 0.54
C MET A 54 -0.51 -6.56 -0.12
N SER A 55 -1.42 -7.37 -0.66
CA SER A 55 -2.70 -6.90 -1.22
C SER A 55 -3.76 -6.65 -0.15
N GLU A 56 -3.74 -7.41 0.94
CA GLU A 56 -4.60 -7.20 2.12
C GLU A 56 -4.25 -5.88 2.83
N GLU A 57 -2.97 -5.49 2.78
CA GLU A 57 -2.54 -4.16 3.16
C GLU A 57 -3.07 -3.15 2.12
N ARG A 58 -4.08 -2.36 2.52
CA ARG A 58 -4.92 -1.47 1.67
C ARG A 58 -4.21 -0.33 0.92
N ALA A 59 -2.94 -0.46 0.57
CA ALA A 59 -2.22 0.47 -0.30
C ALA A 59 -2.56 0.30 -1.81
N THR A 60 -3.39 -0.68 -2.17
CA THR A 60 -3.45 -1.27 -3.52
C THR A 60 -4.59 -0.78 -4.43
N VAL A 61 -5.40 0.21 -4.05
CA VAL A 61 -6.41 0.78 -4.99
C VAL A 61 -5.79 1.54 -6.19
N VAL A 62 -4.47 1.67 -6.25
CA VAL A 62 -3.76 2.11 -7.47
C VAL A 62 -3.85 1.05 -8.58
N TRP A 63 -3.93 -0.25 -8.26
CA TRP A 63 -3.69 -1.30 -9.25
C TRP A 63 -4.87 -2.21 -9.54
N GLU A 64 -5.95 -2.18 -8.75
CA GLU A 64 -7.13 -3.01 -9.05
C GLU A 64 -7.78 -2.66 -10.41
N LYS A 65 -7.65 -1.40 -10.85
CA LYS A 65 -8.04 -1.00 -12.22
C LYS A 65 -6.99 -1.33 -13.29
N GLU A 66 -5.69 -1.35 -12.96
CA GLU A 66 -4.62 -1.64 -13.94
C GLU A 66 -4.45 -3.16 -14.17
N LEU A 67 -4.67 -3.98 -13.14
CA LEU A 67 -4.70 -5.45 -13.23
C LEU A 67 -5.86 -5.96 -14.09
N SER A 68 -7.01 -5.27 -14.11
CA SER A 68 -8.12 -5.57 -15.05
C SER A 68 -7.77 -5.36 -16.53
N ARG A 69 -6.60 -4.80 -16.83
CA ARG A 69 -6.05 -4.63 -18.18
C ARG A 69 -4.97 -5.65 -18.54
N GLN A 70 -4.52 -6.47 -17.57
CA GLN A 70 -3.42 -7.43 -17.74
C GLN A 70 -3.89 -8.90 -17.74
N ASP A 71 -5.18 -9.17 -17.93
CA ASP A 71 -5.63 -10.47 -18.45
C ASP A 71 -5.23 -10.58 -19.93
N CYS A 72 -3.94 -10.76 -20.19
CA CYS A 72 -3.48 -11.32 -21.45
C CYS A 72 -3.80 -12.82 -21.40
N PRO A 73 -4.59 -13.37 -22.36
CA PRO A 73 -4.84 -14.79 -22.40
C PRO A 73 -3.51 -15.50 -22.63
N SER A 74 -3.16 -16.38 -21.70
CA SER A 74 -2.06 -17.33 -21.86
C SER A 74 -2.30 -18.15 -23.13
N HIS A 75 -1.43 -17.97 -24.12
CA HIS A 75 -1.25 -18.90 -25.24
C HIS A 75 -0.46 -20.12 -24.76
#